data_AF-A0A2Z5V1F6-F1
#
_entry.id   AF-A0A2Z5V1F6-F1
#
_cell.length_a   1.000
_cell.length_b   1.000
_cell.length_c   1.000
_cell.angle_alpha   90.00
_cell.angle_beta   90.00
_cell.angle_gamma   90.00
#
_symmetry.space_group_name_H-M   'P 1'
#
loop_
_entity.id
_entity.type
_entity.pdbx_description
1 polymer ?
#
loop_
_entity_poly.entity_id
_entity_poly.type
_entity_poly.pdbx_seq_one_letter_code
_entity_poly.pdbx_strand_id
1 'polypeptide(L)'
;MSGTDLRRMRERRDDTQRLLLTIRKKVNRDAEAAVRASHSLPFTHGRHSTSWTRHHEAAFRRNQGALLSDRRKEIGALEAKLARQNRAITDHHLRSARAGANA
;
A
#
# COMPACT_ATOMS: atom_id res chain seq x y z
N MET A 1 -7.61 -10.20 29.04
CA MET A 1 -6.72 -9.53 28.07
C MET A 1 -7.02 -8.04 28.11
N SER A 2 -6.01 -7.19 28.28
CA SER A 2 -6.20 -5.78 28.67
C SER A 2 -6.26 -4.84 27.46
N GLY A 3 -6.66 -3.58 27.67
CA GLY A 3 -6.65 -2.54 26.62
C GLY A 3 -5.29 -2.34 25.93
N THR A 4 -4.20 -2.72 26.59
CA THR A 4 -2.83 -2.69 26.03
C THR A 4 -2.65 -3.66 24.86
N ASP A 5 -3.34 -4.81 24.88
CA ASP A 5 -3.26 -5.81 23.81
C ASP A 5 -3.90 -5.31 22.52
N LEU A 6 -5.09 -4.69 22.62
CA LEU A 6 -5.80 -4.11 21.48
C LEU A 6 -5.01 -2.95 20.84
N ARG A 7 -4.38 -2.10 21.67
CA ARG A 7 -3.51 -1.03 21.17
C ARG A 7 -2.38 -1.60 20.31
N ARG A 8 -1.66 -2.60 20.82
CA ARG A 8 -0.57 -3.27 20.09
C ARG A 8 -1.06 -3.92 18.78
N MET A 9 -2.26 -4.50 18.76
CA MET A 9 -2.85 -5.07 17.54
C MET A 9 -3.12 -3.99 16.48
N ARG A 10 -3.65 -2.84 16.89
CA ARG A 10 -3.90 -1.70 15.99
C ARG A 10 -2.61 -1.09 15.45
N GLU A 11 -1.60 -0.92 16.29
CA GLU A 11 -0.27 -0.44 15.85
C GLU A 11 0.32 -1.36 14.76
N ARG A 12 0.31 -2.69 14.99
CA ARG A 12 0.82 -3.66 14.00
C ARG A 12 0.03 -3.65 12.68
N ARG A 13 -1.29 -3.40 12.74
CA ARG A 13 -2.13 -3.22 11.54
C ARG A 13 -1.69 -1.97 10.78
N ASP A 14 -1.52 -0.85 11.49
CA ASP A 14 -1.15 0.44 10.90
C ASP A 14 0.22 0.39 10.24
N ASP A 15 1.19 -0.28 10.87
CA ASP A 15 2.52 -0.47 10.27
C ASP A 15 2.45 -1.30 8.98
N THR A 16 1.61 -2.34 8.96
CA THR A 16 1.42 -3.16 7.76
C THR A 16 0.76 -2.34 6.64
N GLN A 17 -0.22 -1.50 6.98
CA GLN A 17 -0.88 -0.59 6.03
C GLN A 17 0.09 0.49 5.50
N ARG A 18 0.91 1.08 6.37
CA ARG A 18 1.95 2.06 5.99
C ARG A 18 2.99 1.44 5.06
N LEU A 19 3.37 0.19 5.29
CA LEU A 19 4.31 -0.52 4.43
C LEU A 19 3.73 -0.74 3.03
N LEU A 20 2.47 -1.21 2.94
CA LEU A 20 1.74 -1.34 1.67
C LEU A 20 1.67 -0.01 0.89
N LEU A 21 1.33 1.08 1.59
CA LEU A 21 1.29 2.42 0.98
C LEU A 21 2.68 2.87 0.50
N THR A 22 3.73 2.60 1.28
CA THR A 22 5.11 2.93 0.91
C THR A 22 5.55 2.19 -0.35
N ILE A 23 5.25 0.89 -0.45
CA ILE A 23 5.54 0.09 -1.64
C ILE A 23 4.82 0.66 -2.87
N ARG A 24 3.52 0.94 -2.77
CA ARG A 24 2.72 1.49 -3.87
C ARG A 24 3.23 2.87 -4.31
N LYS A 25 3.58 3.75 -3.35
CA LYS A 25 4.18 5.06 -3.64
C LYS A 25 5.53 4.93 -4.34
N LYS A 26 6.38 3.99 -3.90
CA LYS A 26 7.68 3.72 -4.52
C LYS A 26 7.52 3.22 -5.95
N VAL A 27 6.62 2.26 -6.19
CA VAL A 27 6.33 1.76 -7.54
C VAL A 27 5.91 2.89 -8.48
N ASN A 28 5.02 3.79 -8.04
CA ASN A 28 4.61 4.93 -8.86
C ASN A 28 5.78 5.88 -9.18
N ARG A 29 6.59 6.19 -8.18
CA ARG A 29 7.76 7.07 -8.34
C ARG A 29 8.78 6.45 -9.30
N ASP A 30 9.08 5.17 -9.14
CA ASP A 30 10.06 4.46 -9.95
C ASP A 30 9.56 4.31 -11.40
N ALA A 31 8.25 4.06 -11.59
CA ALA A 31 7.63 4.03 -12.91
C ALA A 31 7.70 5.39 -13.63
N GLU A 32 7.44 6.49 -12.92
CA GLU A 32 7.57 7.84 -13.46
C GLU A 32 9.03 8.19 -13.78
N ALA A 33 9.97 7.85 -12.89
CA ALA A 33 11.39 8.05 -13.11
C ALA A 33 11.90 7.32 -14.37
N ALA A 34 11.44 6.09 -14.60
CA ALA A 34 11.79 5.33 -15.80
C ALA A 34 11.29 5.99 -17.09
N VAL A 35 10.09 6.58 -17.09
CA VAL A 35 9.59 7.36 -18.25
C VAL A 35 10.46 8.59 -18.47
N ARG A 36 10.77 9.35 -17.40
CA ARG A 36 11.61 10.54 -17.48
C ARG A 36 13.04 10.25 -17.94
N ALA A 37 13.60 9.09 -17.62
CA ALA A 37 14.95 8.72 -18.05
C ALA A 37 15.01 8.33 -19.54
N SER A 38 13.92 7.81 -20.11
CA SER A 38 13.87 7.33 -21.50
C SER A 38 13.75 8.44 -22.55
N HIS A 39 13.39 9.66 -22.15
CA HIS A 39 13.21 10.81 -23.02
C HIS A 39 14.01 11.98 -22.43
N SER A 40 14.76 12.74 -23.24
CA SER A 40 15.52 13.92 -22.79
C SER A 40 14.60 15.09 -22.40
N LEU A 41 13.76 14.88 -21.39
CA LEU A 41 12.73 15.81 -20.98
C LEU A 41 13.27 16.78 -19.93
N PRO A 42 12.81 18.05 -19.93
CA PRO A 42 13.19 19.03 -18.91
C PRO A 42 12.90 18.52 -17.50
N PHE A 43 13.65 18.99 -16.51
CA PHE A 43 13.47 18.59 -15.11
C PHE A 43 12.04 18.83 -14.56
N THR A 44 11.28 19.75 -15.16
CA THR A 44 9.87 20.07 -14.83
C THR A 44 8.85 19.09 -15.41
N HIS A 45 9.28 18.10 -16.19
CA HIS A 45 8.41 17.11 -16.81
C HIS A 45 8.05 16.01 -15.80
N GLY A 46 6.87 16.13 -15.20
CA GLY A 46 6.25 15.08 -14.38
C GLY A 46 4.90 14.65 -14.96
N ARG A 47 4.28 13.62 -14.38
CA ARG A 47 2.99 13.08 -14.85
C ARG A 47 1.84 14.10 -14.89
N HIS A 48 1.94 15.15 -14.09
CA HIS A 48 0.98 16.26 -14.05
C HIS A 48 1.37 17.45 -14.92
N SER A 49 2.45 17.35 -15.70
CA SER A 49 2.87 18.40 -16.63
C SER A 49 1.98 18.41 -17.88
N THR A 50 1.73 19.60 -18.44
CA THR A 50 1.05 19.77 -19.73
C THR A 50 1.80 19.10 -20.89
N SER A 51 3.09 18.84 -20.71
CA SER A 51 3.94 18.16 -21.69
C SER A 51 3.88 16.63 -21.59
N TRP A 52 3.13 16.07 -20.63
CA TRP A 52 2.92 14.63 -20.48
C TRP A 52 1.99 14.11 -21.58
N THR A 53 2.55 13.36 -22.53
CA THR A 53 1.82 12.85 -23.68
C THR A 53 1.12 11.52 -23.38
N ARG A 54 0.22 11.10 -24.28
CA ARG A 54 -0.36 9.75 -24.25
C ARG A 54 0.70 8.65 -24.35
N HIS A 55 1.81 8.90 -25.03
CA HIS A 55 2.92 7.96 -25.12
C HIS A 55 3.62 7.79 -23.76
N HIS A 56 3.85 8.90 -23.04
CA HIS A 56 4.42 8.89 -21.68
C HIS A 56 3.50 8.13 -20.71
N GLU A 57 2.19 8.36 -20.75
CA GLU A 57 1.23 7.64 -19.90
C GLU A 57 1.21 6.13 -20.21
N ALA A 58 1.32 5.74 -21.49
CA ALA A 58 1.40 4.33 -21.86
C ALA A 58 2.69 3.67 -21.32
N ALA A 59 3.84 4.35 -21.44
CA ALA A 59 5.10 3.88 -20.88
C ALA A 59 5.04 3.78 -19.35
N PHE A 60 4.48 4.77 -18.67
CA PHE A 60 4.26 4.77 -17.23
C PHE A 60 3.44 3.55 -16.79
N ARG A 61 2.29 3.29 -17.43
CA ARG A 61 1.43 2.14 -17.07
C ARG A 61 2.13 0.79 -17.30
N ARG A 62 2.92 0.66 -18.37
CA ARG A 62 3.73 -0.54 -18.61
C ARG A 62 4.77 -0.76 -17.50
N ASN A 63 5.54 0.28 -17.17
CA ASN A 63 6.57 0.23 -16.13
C ASN A 63 5.94 -0.06 -14.75
N GLN A 64 4.85 0.62 -14.44
CA GLN A 64 4.08 0.41 -13.21
C GLN A 64 3.57 -1.03 -13.12
N GLY A 65 3.02 -1.57 -14.22
CA GLY A 65 2.55 -2.95 -14.29
C GLY A 65 3.67 -3.98 -14.05
N ALA A 66 4.84 -3.78 -14.65
CA ALA A 66 6.01 -4.64 -14.45
C ALA A 66 6.46 -4.61 -12.97
N LEU A 67 6.66 -3.43 -12.41
CA LEU A 67 7.08 -3.25 -11.00
C LEU A 67 6.06 -3.83 -10.01
N LEU A 68 4.76 -3.72 -10.28
CA LEU A 68 3.71 -4.36 -9.48
C LEU A 68 3.75 -5.89 -9.61
N SER A 69 4.03 -6.40 -10.81
CA SER A 69 4.17 -7.84 -11.04
C SER A 69 5.35 -8.41 -10.25
N ASP A 70 6.49 -7.74 -10.25
CA ASP A 70 7.70 -8.17 -9.51
C ASP A 70 7.45 -8.22 -7.99
N ARG A 71 6.63 -7.27 -7.50
CA ARG A 71 6.26 -7.18 -6.08
C ARG A 71 4.97 -7.91 -5.73
N ARG A 72 4.34 -8.65 -6.65
CA ARG A 72 3.02 -9.26 -6.46
C ARG A 72 2.97 -10.14 -5.20
N LYS A 73 4.00 -10.95 -4.99
CA LYS A 73 4.09 -11.84 -3.82
C LYS A 73 4.21 -11.06 -2.51
N GLU A 74 5.04 -10.02 -2.48
CA GLU A 74 5.22 -9.14 -1.31
C GLU A 74 3.91 -8.41 -0.97
N ILE A 75 3.27 -7.79 -1.96
CA ILE A 75 1.99 -7.10 -1.80
C ILE A 75 0.92 -8.06 -1.30
N GLY A 76 0.77 -9.23 -1.94
CA GLY A 76 -0.22 -10.24 -1.54
C GLY A 76 0.00 -10.75 -0.12
N ALA A 77 1.25 -10.96 0.30
CA ALA A 77 1.57 -11.36 1.67
C ALA A 77 1.18 -10.30 2.71
N LEU A 78 1.42 -9.01 2.41
CA LEU A 78 1.04 -7.90 3.26
C LEU A 78 -0.49 -7.71 3.33
N GLU A 79 -1.18 -7.86 2.21
CA GLU A 79 -2.65 -7.79 2.17
C GLU A 79 -3.28 -8.92 2.98
N ALA A 80 -2.78 -10.16 2.82
CA ALA A 80 -3.23 -11.30 3.62
C ALA A 80 -2.94 -11.11 5.12
N LYS A 81 -1.78 -10.53 5.46
CA LYS A 81 -1.44 -10.19 6.85
C LYS A 81 -2.39 -9.15 7.42
N LEU A 82 -2.70 -8.10 6.66
CA LEU A 82 -3.62 -7.04 7.07
C LEU A 82 -5.03 -7.60 7.31
N ALA A 83 -5.50 -8.50 6.44
CA ALA A 83 -6.79 -9.19 6.61
C ALA A 83 -6.84 -10.01 7.92
N ARG A 84 -5.78 -10.77 8.23
CA ARG A 84 -5.68 -11.51 9.51
C ARG A 84 -5.69 -10.60 10.72
N GLN A 85 -4.98 -9.47 10.66
CA GLN A 85 -4.94 -8.48 11.75
C GLN A 85 -6.31 -7.85 11.98
N ASN A 86 -7.01 -7.46 10.92
CA ASN A 86 -8.36 -6.90 11.01
C ASN A 86 -9.33 -7.91 11.61
N ARG A 87 -9.28 -9.18 11.17
CA ARG A 87 -10.10 -10.24 11.75
C ARG A 87 -9.84 -10.43 13.24
N ALA A 88 -8.57 -10.49 13.65
CA ALA A 88 -8.22 -10.64 15.06
C ALA A 88 -8.72 -9.48 15.93
N ILE A 89 -8.67 -8.24 15.42
CA ILE A 89 -9.21 -7.06 16.10
C ILE A 89 -10.73 -7.16 16.24
N THR A 90 -11.45 -7.53 15.18
CA THR A 90 -12.89 -7.75 15.21
C THR A 90 -13.27 -8.85 16.21
N ASP A 91 -12.59 -9.99 16.17
CA ASP A 91 -12.83 -11.11 17.09
C ASP A 91 -12.60 -10.70 18.55
N HIS A 92 -11.60 -9.85 18.81
CA HIS A 92 -11.40 -9.29 20.14
C HIS A 92 -12.59 -8.43 20.58
N HIS A 93 -13.05 -7.51 19.73
CA HIS A 93 -14.22 -6.67 20.01
C HIS A 93 -15.48 -7.50 20.28
N LEU A 94 -15.73 -8.56 19.49
CA LEU A 94 -16.86 -9.46 19.69
C LEU A 94 -16.79 -10.21 21.02
N ARG A 95 -15.60 -10.68 21.41
CA ARG A 95 -15.41 -11.34 22.73
C ARG A 95 -15.62 -10.36 23.88
N SER A 96 -15.10 -9.14 23.79
CA SER A 96 -15.31 -8.11 24.82
C SER A 96 -16.78 -7.72 24.96
N ALA A 97 -17.50 -7.57 23.84
CA ALA A 97 -18.93 -7.27 23.87
C ALA A 97 -19.75 -8.38 24.53
N ARG A 98 -19.45 -9.66 24.21
CA ARG A 98 -20.11 -10.81 24.86
C ARG A 98 -19.82 -10.90 26.34
N ALA A 99 -18.58 -10.64 26.76
CA ALA A 99 -18.21 -10.64 28.17
C ALA A 99 -18.88 -9.50 28.94
N GLY A 100 -18.99 -8.31 28.36
CA GLY A 100 -19.67 -7.16 28.97
C GLY A 100 -21.20 -7.24 28.93
N ALA A 101 -21.79 -8.04 28.04
CA ALA A 101 -23.23 -8.29 28.00
C ALA A 101 -23.69 -9.36 29.02
N ASN A 102 -22.77 -10.20 29.49
CA ASN A 102 -23.01 -11.24 30.49
C ASN A 102 -22.53 -10.86 31.90
N ALA A 103 -22.09 -9.61 32.09
CA ALA A 103 -21.63 -9.02 33.35
C ALA A 103 -22.65 -7.99 33.84
#